data_AF-A0A1G6K3A4-F1
#
_entry.id   AF-A0A1G6K3A4-F1
#
_cell.length_a   1.000
_cell.length_b   1.000
_cell.length_c   1.000
_cell.angle_alpha   90.00
_cell.angle_beta   90.00
_cell.angle_gamma   90.00
#
_symmetry.space_group_name_H-M   'P 1'
#
loop_
_entity.id
_entity.type
_entity.pdbx_description
1 polymer ?
#
loop_
_entity_poly.entity_id
_entity_poly.type
_entity_poly.pdbx_seq_one_letter_code
_entity_poly.pdbx_strand_id
1 'polypeptide(L)'
;MPRPEQDPGASDEAAVEAARVELYRRLFGFADPPRYREPGTDQVRERLEADMLRLAAMPPADLIADPDAMATLLEISDHQGWDG
;
A
#
# COMPACT_ATOMS: atom_id res chain seq x y z
N MET A 1 1.14 -23.31 28.07
CA MET A 1 0.44 -22.28 27.28
C MET A 1 0.79 -22.51 25.83
N PRO A 2 -0.13 -22.94 24.97
CA PRO A 2 0.14 -23.01 23.53
C PRO A 2 0.40 -21.59 23.01
N ARG A 3 1.41 -21.42 22.16
CA ARG A 3 1.68 -20.15 21.46
C ARG A 3 0.50 -19.90 20.50
N PRO A 4 -0.05 -18.67 20.41
CA PRO A 4 -0.99 -18.36 19.34
C PRO A 4 -0.26 -18.60 18.02
N GLU A 5 -0.80 -19.50 17.20
CA GLU A 5 -0.35 -19.71 15.83
C GLU A 5 -0.55 -18.39 15.10
N GLN A 6 0.54 -17.69 14.78
CA GLN A 6 0.47 -16.52 13.92
C GLN A 6 0.09 -17.02 12.54
N ASP A 7 -1.11 -16.68 12.07
CA ASP A 7 -1.48 -16.90 10.67
C ASP A 7 -0.64 -15.94 9.82
N PRO A 8 0.29 -16.45 8.99
CA PRO A 8 1.13 -15.58 8.16
C PRO A 8 0.28 -14.74 7.18
N GLY A 9 -0.88 -15.24 6.72
CA GLY A 9 -1.75 -14.50 5.81
C GLY A 9 -2.38 -13.25 6.45
N ALA A 10 -2.77 -13.34 7.73
CA ALA A 10 -3.27 -12.21 8.49
C ALA A 10 -2.18 -11.15 8.78
N SER A 11 -0.91 -11.59 8.89
CA SER A 11 0.23 -10.70 9.04
C SER A 11 0.51 -9.91 7.76
N ASP A 12 0.38 -10.55 6.60
CA ASP A 12 0.62 -9.92 5.31
C ASP A 12 -0.47 -8.91 4.96
N GLU A 13 -1.75 -9.24 5.20
CA GLU A 13 -2.87 -8.29 5.03
C GLU A 13 -2.72 -7.06 5.92
N ALA A 14 -2.33 -7.24 7.20
CA ALA A 14 -2.10 -6.13 8.11
C ALA A 14 -0.93 -5.22 7.68
N ALA A 15 0.13 -5.81 7.11
CA ALA A 15 1.26 -5.06 6.59
C ALA A 15 0.87 -4.25 5.35
N VAL A 16 0.10 -4.84 4.43
CA VAL A 16 -0.43 -4.15 3.25
C VAL A 16 -1.36 -3.02 3.65
N GLU A 17 -2.26 -3.23 4.60
CA GLU A 17 -3.14 -2.18 5.15
C GLU A 17 -2.33 -1.01 5.71
N ALA A 18 -1.32 -1.30 6.53
CA ALA A 18 -0.45 -0.28 7.11
C ALA A 18 0.31 0.50 6.03
N ALA A 19 0.83 -0.19 5.01
CA ALA A 19 1.49 0.42 3.86
C ALA A 19 0.53 1.32 3.08
N ARG A 20 -0.71 0.87 2.85
CA ARG A 20 -1.74 1.67 2.18
C ARG A 20 -2.02 2.98 2.92
N VAL A 21 -2.22 2.90 4.22
CA VAL A 21 -2.46 4.08 5.08
C VAL A 21 -1.28 5.04 5.04
N GLU A 22 -0.06 4.53 5.17
CA GLU A 22 1.16 5.33 5.12
C GLU A 22 1.31 6.06 3.78
N LEU A 23 1.14 5.35 2.66
CA LEU A 23 1.24 5.94 1.32
C LEU A 23 0.16 6.98 1.05
N TYR A 24 -1.08 6.72 1.47
CA TYR A 24 -2.16 7.70 1.37
C TYR A 24 -1.84 8.98 2.15
N ARG A 25 -1.34 8.83 3.38
CA ARG A 25 -0.96 9.98 4.21
C ARG A 25 0.16 10.82 3.61
N ARG A 26 1.10 10.19 2.92
CA ARG A 26 2.17 10.91 2.19
C ARG A 26 1.62 11.79 1.06
N LEU A 27 0.58 11.34 0.36
CA LEU A 27 -0.04 12.09 -0.74
C LEU A 27 -1.05 13.14 -0.25
N PHE A 28 -1.90 12.79 0.71
CA PHE A 28 -3.10 13.56 1.08
C PHE A 28 -3.08 14.09 2.53
N GLY A 29 -2.01 13.87 3.28
CA GLY A 29 -1.82 14.40 4.62
C GLY A 29 -2.43 13.53 5.72
N PHE A 30 -3.19 14.12 6.64
CA PHE A 30 -3.63 13.44 7.88
C PHE A 30 -5.00 12.75 7.79
N ALA A 31 -5.54 12.56 6.58
CA ALA A 31 -6.79 11.84 6.39
C ALA A 31 -6.58 10.33 6.43
N ASP A 32 -7.63 9.59 6.77
CA ASP A 32 -7.66 8.14 6.60
C ASP A 32 -7.96 7.79 5.13
N PRO A 33 -7.29 6.78 4.56
CA PRO A 33 -7.56 6.38 3.19
C PRO A 33 -9.01 5.92 3.03
N PRO A 34 -9.59 6.10 1.83
CA PRO A 34 -10.80 5.38 1.43
C PRO A 34 -10.66 3.86 1.65
N ARG A 35 -11.81 3.18 1.64
CA ARG A 35 -11.82 1.71 1.71
C ARG A 35 -11.01 1.12 0.57
N TYR A 36 -10.29 0.05 0.87
CA TYR A 36 -9.59 -0.73 -0.14
C TYR A 36 -10.52 -1.11 -1.29
N ARG A 37 -10.04 -0.88 -2.51
CA ARG A 37 -10.72 -1.30 -3.73
C ARG A 37 -9.99 -2.50 -4.31
N GLU A 38 -10.69 -3.62 -4.39
CA GLU A 38 -10.12 -4.86 -4.90
C GLU A 38 -9.73 -4.73 -6.39
N PRO A 39 -8.48 -5.04 -6.75
CA PRO A 39 -8.07 -5.11 -8.15
C PRO A 39 -8.71 -6.34 -8.78
N GLY A 40 -9.41 -6.16 -9.91
CA GLY A 40 -10.29 -7.18 -10.49
C GLY A 40 -9.66 -8.54 -10.88
N THR A 41 -8.37 -8.75 -10.65
CA THR A 41 -7.69 -10.05 -10.76
C THR A 41 -6.66 -10.23 -9.62
N ASP A 42 -6.44 -11.49 -9.22
CA ASP A 42 -5.46 -11.84 -8.18
C ASP A 42 -4.03 -11.41 -8.53
N GLN A 43 -3.63 -11.54 -9.81
CA GLN A 43 -2.30 -11.14 -10.26
C GLN A 43 -2.06 -9.64 -10.10
N VAL A 44 -3.09 -8.82 -10.37
CA VAL A 44 -2.98 -7.36 -10.18
C VAL A 44 -2.96 -7.02 -8.70
N ARG A 45 -3.74 -7.74 -7.87
CA ARG A 45 -3.69 -7.62 -6.41
C ARG A 45 -2.29 -7.87 -5.88
N GLU A 46 -1.71 -9.04 -6.16
CA GLU A 46 -0.38 -9.42 -5.68
C GLU A 46 0.70 -8.39 -6.07
N ARG A 47 0.69 -7.91 -7.32
CA ARG A 47 1.61 -6.87 -7.78
C ARG A 47 1.44 -5.58 -6.97
N LEU A 48 0.21 -5.07 -6.86
CA LEU A 48 -0.06 -3.81 -6.17
C LEU A 48 0.27 -3.90 -4.69
N GLU A 49 0.02 -5.03 -4.04
CA GLU A 49 0.39 -5.26 -2.64
C GLU A 49 1.91 -5.24 -2.45
N ALA A 50 2.66 -5.91 -3.33
CA ALA A 50 4.11 -5.88 -3.32
C ALA A 50 4.66 -4.46 -3.54
N ASP A 51 4.08 -3.70 -4.48
CA ASP A 51 4.45 -2.31 -4.72
C ASP A 51 4.11 -1.40 -3.54
N MET A 52 2.95 -1.57 -2.89
CA MET A 52 2.60 -0.84 -1.68
C MET A 52 3.65 -1.06 -0.58
N LEU A 53 4.00 -2.32 -0.30
CA LEU A 53 5.00 -2.65 0.71
C LEU A 53 6.38 -2.07 0.36
N ARG A 54 6.80 -2.18 -0.91
CA ARG A 54 8.07 -1.63 -1.40
C ARG A 54 8.12 -0.11 -1.23
N LEU A 55 7.09 0.61 -1.67
CA LEU A 55 7.04 2.07 -1.61
C LEU A 55 6.92 2.59 -0.17
N ALA A 56 6.16 1.90 0.69
CA ALA A 56 6.05 2.29 2.10
C ALA A 56 7.40 2.16 2.83
N ALA A 57 8.19 1.16 2.46
CA ALA A 57 9.55 0.95 2.97
C ALA A 57 10.58 1.96 2.43
N MET A 58 10.28 2.67 1.34
CA MET A 58 11.16 3.72 0.82
C MET A 58 11.16 4.96 1.74
N PRO A 59 12.34 5.54 2.02
CA PRO A 59 12.43 6.85 2.66
C PRO A 59 11.66 7.91 1.83
N PRO A 60 10.98 8.88 2.47
CA PRO A 60 10.19 9.89 1.75
C PRO A 60 11.00 10.68 0.72
N ALA A 61 12.26 11.03 1.04
CA ALA A 61 13.12 11.77 0.13
C ALA A 61 13.42 10.98 -1.16
N ASP A 62 13.66 9.67 -1.05
CA ASP A 62 13.96 8.81 -2.19
C ASP A 62 12.70 8.58 -3.03
N LEU A 63 11.53 8.40 -2.39
CA LEU A 63 10.26 8.24 -3.08
C LEU A 63 9.88 9.48 -3.90
N ILE A 64 10.19 10.69 -3.41
CA ILE A 64 9.95 11.93 -4.16
C ILE A 64 10.98 12.13 -5.27
N ALA A 65 12.23 11.71 -5.05
CA ALA A 65 13.33 11.89 -6.00
C ALA A 65 13.32 10.87 -7.15
N ASP A 66 12.65 9.73 -6.97
CA ASP A 66 12.53 8.65 -7.95
C ASP A 66 11.23 8.78 -8.77
N PRO A 67 11.33 9.14 -10.08
CA PRO A 67 10.15 9.27 -10.94
C PRO A 67 9.37 7.97 -11.12
N ASP A 68 10.03 6.82 -11.11
CA ASP A 68 9.38 5.52 -11.32
C ASP A 68 8.61 5.13 -10.05
N ALA A 69 9.19 5.37 -8.87
CA ALA A 69 8.49 5.16 -7.59
C ALA A 69 7.26 6.07 -7.48
N MET A 70 7.38 7.33 -7.90
CA MET A 70 6.24 8.26 -7.93
C MET A 70 5.17 7.82 -8.92
N ALA A 71 5.55 7.33 -10.11
CA ALA A 71 4.62 6.80 -11.09
C ALA A 71 3.85 5.58 -10.54
N THR A 72 4.54 4.65 -9.86
CA THR A 72 3.89 3.51 -9.19
C THR A 72 2.92 3.97 -8.11
N LEU A 73 3.30 4.96 -7.30
CA LEU A 73 2.43 5.50 -6.25
C LEU A 73 1.15 6.12 -6.85
N LEU A 74 1.27 6.85 -7.96
CA LEU A 74 0.13 7.42 -8.67
C LEU A 74 -0.77 6.32 -9.28
N GLU A 75 -0.20 5.27 -9.86
CA GLU A 75 -0.97 4.11 -10.36
C GLU A 75 -1.77 3.45 -9.23
N ILE A 76 -1.15 3.26 -8.06
CA ILE A 76 -1.85 2.75 -6.87
C ILE A 76 -3.00 3.69 -6.48
N SER A 77 -2.77 5.00 -6.49
CA SER A 77 -3.78 5.98 -6.10
C SER A 77 -5.01 5.96 -7.03
N ASP A 78 -4.81 5.81 -8.34
CA ASP A 78 -5.87 5.70 -9.35
C ASP A 78 -6.66 4.39 -9.16
N HIS A 79 -5.94 3.27 -8.98
CA HIS A 79 -6.58 1.99 -8.73
C HIS A 79 -7.44 1.99 -7.46
N GLN A 80 -7.00 2.68 -6.41
CA GLN A 80 -7.72 2.77 -5.14
C GLN A 80 -8.74 3.93 -5.10
N GLY A 81 -8.80 4.78 -6.13
CA GLY A 81 -9.70 5.93 -6.21
C GLY A 81 -9.43 6.97 -5.11
N TRP A 82 -8.17 7.30 -4.85
CA TRP A 82 -7.78 8.25 -3.80
C TRP A 82 -7.92 9.73 -4.21
N ASP A 83 -8.09 9.99 -5.50
CA ASP A 83 -8.20 11.30 -6.15
C ASP A 83 -9.65 11.85 -6.22
N GLY A 84 -10.59 11.18 -5.54
CA GLY A 84 -12.01 11.53 -5.47
C GLY A 84 -12.40 12.56 -4.42
#